data_AF-A0A498MTH8-F1
#
_entry.id   AF-A0A498MTH8-F1
#
_cell.length_a   1.000
_cell.length_b   1.000
_cell.length_c   1.000
_cell.angle_alpha   90.00
_cell.angle_beta   90.00
_cell.angle_gamma   90.00
#
_symmetry.space_group_name_H-M   'P 1'
#
loop_
_entity.id
_entity.type
_entity.pdbx_description
1 polymer ?
#
loop_
_entity_poly.entity_id
_entity_poly.type
_entity_poly.pdbx_seq_one_letter_code
_entity_poly.pdbx_strand_id
1 'polypeptide(L)'
;MEEQSLEDILKIHSTSPFNADLLNQWLDDAKAEFYLLNNHSKTLNEINIVDSDGLNAILLDTDNHAVLCLTFTSLKYKDPYLSTLTEFLKSDKFEELNGKQTLLSVTSDIRKWFKDPDVIEKMRENLSHFKRFSETNKNEKSIRFIISTISNPSIPGSSIYLYENGKLTDTKFQPVSKPPLPVVKHVLGQNVSLKLQKSPTGETVKYRVEYKQLKADSGAEEHWVVTDTADEDFSLTELVSGKQYLIRYRILGKVGFPQNICYV
;
A
#
# COMPACT_ATOMS: atom_id res chain seq x y z
N MET A 1 25.33 54.25 17.18
CA MET A 1 26.01 52.95 17.36
C MET A 1 24.99 51.87 17.70
N GLU A 2 24.11 52.10 18.69
CA GLU A 2 23.02 51.17 19.04
C GLU A 2 21.98 50.98 17.93
N GLU A 3 21.58 52.05 17.22
CA GLU A 3 20.62 51.94 16.11
C GLU A 3 21.14 51.11 14.94
N GLN A 4 22.43 51.25 14.60
CA GLN A 4 23.06 50.45 13.53
C GLN A 4 23.11 48.96 13.90
N SER A 5 23.43 48.65 15.15
CA SER A 5 23.44 47.28 15.66
C SER A 5 22.04 46.64 15.60
N LEU A 6 20.98 47.42 15.84
CA LEU A 6 19.60 46.94 15.72
C LEU A 6 19.20 46.71 14.26
N GLU A 7 19.58 47.63 13.36
CA GLU A 7 19.35 47.48 11.91
C GLU A 7 20.01 46.21 11.36
N ASP A 8 21.25 45.93 11.77
CA ASP A 8 21.99 44.74 11.37
C ASP A 8 21.31 43.45 11.85
N ILE A 9 20.81 43.42 13.09
CA ILE A 9 20.04 42.29 13.64
C ILE A 9 18.78 42.03 12.79
N LEU A 10 18.02 43.07 12.47
CA LEU A 10 16.79 42.94 11.67
C LEU A 10 17.09 42.45 10.24
N LYS A 11 18.19 42.94 9.65
CA LYS A 11 18.64 42.51 8.32
C LYS A 11 19.11 41.06 8.32
N ILE A 12 19.84 40.63 9.34
CA ILE A 12 20.23 39.22 9.51
C ILE A 12 18.98 38.36 9.66
N HIS A 13 18.05 38.73 10.55
CA HIS A 13 16.81 37.98 10.76
C HIS A 13 16.00 37.81 9.46
N SER A 14 15.74 38.90 8.73
CA SER A 14 14.97 38.89 7.48
C SER A 14 15.61 38.07 6.36
N THR A 15 16.93 37.92 6.36
CA THR A 15 17.68 37.13 5.35
C THR A 15 18.07 35.73 5.83
N SER A 16 17.86 35.42 7.11
CA SER A 16 18.12 34.12 7.72
C SER A 16 17.05 33.09 7.32
N PRO A 17 17.32 31.77 7.50
CA PRO A 17 16.28 30.75 7.38
C PRO A 17 15.19 30.85 8.45
N PHE A 18 15.36 31.69 9.49
CA PHE A 18 14.36 31.97 10.53
C PHE A 18 13.34 33.03 10.13
N ASN A 19 13.43 33.61 8.92
CA ASN A 19 12.42 34.54 8.47
C ASN A 19 11.03 33.89 8.48
N ALA A 20 10.00 34.70 8.75
CA ALA A 20 8.65 34.23 8.98
C ALA A 20 8.07 33.49 7.76
N ASP A 21 8.38 33.93 6.54
CA ASP A 21 7.83 33.34 5.32
C ASP A 21 8.30 31.89 5.13
N LEU A 22 9.60 31.63 5.29
CA LEU A 22 10.16 30.28 5.20
C LEU A 22 9.66 29.37 6.33
N LEU A 23 9.60 29.89 7.55
CA LEU A 23 9.14 29.10 8.70
C LEU A 23 7.66 28.72 8.56
N ASN A 24 6.82 29.67 8.13
CA ASN A 24 5.42 29.41 7.85
C ASN A 24 5.25 28.40 6.70
N GLN A 25 6.04 28.53 5.64
CA GLN A 25 6.01 27.57 4.53
C GLN A 25 6.36 26.16 4.99
N TRP A 26 7.43 26.00 5.78
CA TRP A 26 7.82 24.70 6.33
C TRP A 26 6.73 24.12 7.25
N LEU A 27 6.12 24.95 8.10
CA LEU A 27 5.00 24.51 8.95
C LEU A 27 3.80 24.05 8.12
N ASP A 28 3.47 24.75 7.05
CA ASP A 28 2.36 24.38 6.17
C ASP A 28 2.65 23.09 5.38
N ASP A 29 3.91 22.87 5.00
CA ASP A 29 4.35 21.61 4.41
C ASP A 29 4.24 20.44 5.40
N ALA A 30 4.73 20.60 6.63
CA ALA A 30 4.65 19.59 7.67
C ALA A 30 3.19 19.25 8.01
N LYS A 31 2.31 20.26 8.07
CA LYS A 31 0.87 20.04 8.22
C LYS A 31 0.30 19.26 7.05
N ALA A 32 0.62 19.61 5.80
CA ALA A 32 0.12 18.92 4.62
C ALA A 32 0.54 17.44 4.58
N GLU A 33 1.82 17.16 4.88
CA GLU A 33 2.34 15.79 5.01
C GLU A 33 1.59 15.02 6.11
N PHE A 34 1.43 15.62 7.30
CA PHE A 34 0.68 15.02 8.40
C PHE A 34 -0.77 14.72 8.02
N TYR A 35 -1.48 15.65 7.39
CA TYR A 35 -2.87 15.45 6.97
C TYR A 35 -3.00 14.28 5.99
N LEU A 36 -2.08 14.15 5.04
CA LEU A 36 -2.04 13.03 4.12
C LEU A 36 -1.85 11.70 4.88
N LEU A 37 -0.82 11.58 5.70
CA LEU A 37 -0.53 10.36 6.46
C LEU A 37 -1.68 9.97 7.39
N ASN A 38 -2.27 10.96 8.08
CA ASN A 38 -3.39 10.75 9.00
C ASN A 38 -4.63 10.22 8.26
N ASN A 39 -4.96 10.77 7.08
CA ASN A 39 -6.09 10.30 6.29
C ASN A 39 -5.88 8.86 5.78
N HIS A 40 -4.67 8.53 5.34
CA HIS A 40 -4.33 7.18 4.91
C HIS A 40 -4.40 6.19 6.08
N SER A 41 -3.85 6.54 7.24
CA SER A 41 -3.76 5.66 8.41
C SER A 41 -5.12 5.46 9.10
N LYS A 42 -5.95 6.50 9.20
CA LYS A 42 -7.33 6.41 9.75
C LYS A 42 -8.19 5.37 9.03
N THR A 43 -7.93 5.16 7.74
CA THR A 43 -8.68 4.21 6.91
C THR A 43 -8.36 2.74 7.24
N LEU A 44 -7.28 2.50 8.01
CA LEU A 44 -6.73 1.20 8.41
C LEU A 44 -6.67 1.04 9.94
N ASN A 45 -7.64 1.60 10.65
CA ASN A 45 -7.73 1.61 12.12
C ASN A 45 -7.70 0.23 12.81
N GLU A 46 -7.96 -0.87 12.09
CA GLU A 46 -7.86 -2.25 12.61
C GLU A 46 -6.49 -2.91 12.36
N ILE A 47 -5.59 -2.22 11.64
CA ILE A 47 -4.27 -2.74 11.28
C ILE A 47 -3.22 -2.14 12.20
N ASN A 48 -2.33 -2.99 12.70
CA ASN A 48 -1.26 -2.56 13.60
C ASN A 48 -0.23 -1.69 12.87
N ILE A 49 0.05 -0.52 13.45
CA ILE A 49 1.19 0.31 13.08
C ILE A 49 2.38 -0.11 13.95
N VAL A 50 3.49 -0.47 13.33
CA VAL A 50 4.70 -0.96 14.01
C VAL A 50 5.93 -0.17 13.59
N ASP A 51 6.85 0.02 14.53
CA ASP A 51 8.19 0.54 14.26
C ASP A 51 9.11 -0.58 13.75
N SER A 52 10.42 -0.31 13.68
CA SER A 52 11.40 -1.28 13.22
C SER A 52 11.49 -2.50 14.14
N ASP A 53 11.38 -2.31 15.45
CA ASP A 53 11.53 -3.39 16.42
C ASP A 53 10.29 -4.28 16.46
N GLY A 54 9.11 -3.67 16.38
CA GLY A 54 7.84 -4.38 16.22
C GLY A 54 7.78 -5.16 14.90
N LEU A 55 8.28 -4.59 13.81
CA LEU A 55 8.42 -5.31 12.53
C LEU A 55 9.32 -6.54 12.70
N ASN A 56 10.52 -6.37 13.29
CA ASN A 56 11.46 -7.47 13.51
C ASN A 56 10.85 -8.59 14.37
N ALA A 57 10.12 -8.24 15.44
CA ALA A 57 9.44 -9.22 16.29
C ALA A 57 8.40 -10.04 15.51
N ILE A 58 7.61 -9.39 14.64
CA ILE A 58 6.61 -10.07 13.79
C ILE A 58 7.27 -11.00 12.77
N LEU A 59 8.42 -10.61 12.22
CA LEU A 59 9.17 -11.41 11.24
C LEU A 59 9.86 -12.64 11.85
N LEU A 60 10.13 -12.63 13.15
CA LEU A 60 10.74 -13.76 13.88
C LEU A 60 9.72 -14.81 14.34
N ASP A 61 8.44 -14.44 14.40
CA ASP A 61 7.36 -15.35 14.77
C ASP A 61 7.10 -16.38 13.66
N THR A 62 7.36 -17.66 13.98
CA THR A 62 7.29 -18.78 13.05
C THR A 62 5.88 -19.11 12.58
N ASP A 63 4.85 -18.64 13.29
CA ASP A 63 3.45 -18.84 12.89
C ASP A 63 3.07 -17.92 11.71
N ASN A 64 3.85 -16.87 11.45
CA ASN A 64 3.63 -15.92 10.37
C ASN A 64 4.36 -16.35 9.10
N HIS A 65 3.69 -17.10 8.22
CA HIS A 65 4.26 -17.50 6.94
C HIS A 65 4.44 -16.33 5.96
N ALA A 66 3.50 -15.39 5.97
CA ALA A 66 3.56 -14.18 5.14
C ALA A 66 3.21 -12.93 5.94
N VAL A 67 3.92 -11.83 5.70
CA VAL A 67 3.63 -10.51 6.27
C VAL A 67 3.53 -9.51 5.13
N LEU A 68 2.36 -8.88 4.99
CA LEU A 68 2.16 -7.76 4.08
C LEU A 68 2.25 -6.46 4.88
N CYS A 69 3.22 -5.64 4.52
CA CYS A 69 3.48 -4.36 5.17
C CYS A 69 3.17 -3.22 4.20
N LEU A 70 2.11 -2.45 4.47
CA LEU A 70 1.95 -1.16 3.81
C LEU A 70 2.96 -0.19 4.42
N THR A 71 4.00 0.17 3.67
CA THR A 71 5.08 1.01 4.18
C THR A 71 5.10 2.38 3.53
N PHE A 72 5.24 3.43 4.35
CA PHE A 72 5.54 4.78 3.88
C PHE A 72 7.04 4.89 3.62
N THR A 73 7.39 5.15 2.37
CA THR A 73 8.76 5.05 1.85
C THR A 73 9.46 6.40 1.71
N SER A 74 8.69 7.49 1.73
CA SER A 74 9.23 8.85 1.59
C SER A 74 9.48 9.57 2.92
N LEU A 75 9.10 8.97 4.06
CA LEU A 75 9.38 9.56 5.37
C LEU A 75 10.89 9.45 5.63
N LYS A 76 11.59 10.58 5.45
CA LYS A 76 13.02 10.68 5.73
C LYS A 76 13.22 11.01 7.21
N TYR A 77 14.19 10.36 7.84
CA TYR A 77 14.51 10.55 9.26
C TYR A 77 15.26 11.86 9.59
N LYS A 78 15.52 12.74 8.61
CA LYS A 78 16.15 14.05 8.86
C LYS A 78 15.54 15.11 7.95
N ASP A 79 14.91 16.10 8.56
CA ASP A 79 14.31 17.23 7.86
C ASP A 79 15.42 18.20 7.37
N PRO A 80 15.51 18.46 6.04
CA PRO A 80 16.53 19.35 5.50
C PRO A 80 16.43 20.81 5.98
N TYR A 81 15.22 21.30 6.19
CA TYR A 81 14.99 22.67 6.67
C TYR A 81 15.43 22.81 8.13
N LEU A 82 15.05 21.87 9.01
CA LEU A 82 15.52 21.86 10.40
C LEU A 82 17.05 21.72 10.49
N SER A 83 17.65 20.97 9.56
CA SER A 83 19.11 20.86 9.46
C SER A 83 19.74 22.22 9.13
N THR A 84 19.13 22.98 8.23
CA THR A 84 19.58 24.33 7.87
C THR A 84 19.44 25.29 9.05
N LEU A 85 18.33 25.26 9.78
CA LEU A 85 18.16 26.07 11.00
C LEU A 85 19.25 25.75 12.02
N THR A 86 19.55 24.47 12.24
CA THR A 86 20.58 24.02 13.16
C THR A 86 21.98 24.47 12.74
N GLU A 87 22.28 24.40 11.44
CA GLU A 87 23.56 24.87 10.89
C GLU A 87 23.70 26.39 11.00
N PHE A 88 22.62 27.13 10.74
CA PHE A 88 22.61 28.58 10.92
C PHE A 88 22.88 28.99 12.36
N LEU A 89 22.30 28.30 13.34
CA LEU A 89 22.56 28.56 14.77
C LEU A 89 24.00 28.28 15.21
N LYS A 90 24.73 27.44 14.47
CA LYS A 90 26.14 27.12 14.73
C LYS A 90 27.11 28.06 14.03
N SER A 91 26.64 28.80 13.03
CA SER A 91 27.48 29.73 12.30
C SER A 91 27.58 31.06 13.05
N ASP A 92 28.79 31.63 13.12
CA ASP A 92 29.07 32.96 13.70
C ASP A 92 28.57 34.09 12.79
N LYS A 93 27.36 33.95 12.22
CA LYS A 93 26.79 34.77 11.14
C LYS A 93 26.41 36.21 11.51
N PHE A 94 26.88 36.71 12.66
CA PHE A 94 27.05 38.15 12.82
C PHE A 94 28.23 38.68 11.95
N GLU A 95 29.17 37.83 11.52
CA GLU A 95 30.38 38.25 10.79
C GLU A 95 30.35 37.99 9.26
N GLU A 96 29.58 37.02 8.75
CA GLU A 96 29.60 36.65 7.31
C GLU A 96 28.25 36.84 6.61
N LEU A 97 28.02 38.07 6.12
CA LEU A 97 26.89 38.52 5.32
C LEU A 97 26.86 37.96 3.87
N ASN A 98 27.23 36.69 3.66
CA ASN A 98 27.05 36.00 2.37
C ASN A 98 25.83 35.08 2.41
N GLY A 99 24.67 35.64 2.79
CA GLY A 99 23.38 34.97 2.95
C GLY A 99 22.76 34.35 1.68
N LYS A 100 23.40 34.41 0.51
CA LYS A 100 22.86 33.86 -0.74
C LYS A 100 23.05 32.35 -0.92
N GLN A 101 24.14 31.75 -0.42
CA GLN A 101 24.44 30.33 -0.69
C GLN A 101 23.59 29.37 0.17
N THR A 102 23.31 29.71 1.43
CA THR A 102 22.51 28.85 2.33
C THR A 102 21.03 28.81 1.92
N LEU A 103 20.47 29.93 1.47
CA LEU A 103 19.06 30.06 1.06
C LEU A 103 18.73 29.22 -0.20
N LEU A 104 19.64 29.19 -1.18
CA LEU A 104 19.47 28.41 -2.42
C LEU A 104 19.44 26.89 -2.16
N SER A 105 20.08 26.42 -1.09
CA SER A 105 20.06 24.99 -0.72
C SER A 105 18.77 24.57 0.01
N VAL A 106 18.03 25.52 0.58
CA VAL A 106 16.74 25.27 1.25
C VAL A 106 15.60 25.25 0.24
N THR A 107 15.69 26.11 -0.78
CA THR A 107 14.64 26.33 -1.78
C THR A 107 14.79 25.49 -3.03
N SER A 108 15.90 24.77 -3.22
CA SER A 108 16.05 23.85 -4.34
C SER A 108 14.92 22.82 -4.30
N ASP A 109 14.10 22.81 -5.37
CA ASP A 109 12.92 21.98 -5.61
C ASP A 109 13.12 20.48 -5.32
N ILE A 110 13.20 20.09 -4.05
CA ILE A 110 12.90 18.73 -3.65
C ILE A 110 11.39 18.62 -3.84
N ARG A 111 10.96 18.13 -5.01
CA ARG A 111 9.56 17.80 -5.30
C ARG A 111 8.98 17.09 -4.09
N LYS A 112 8.12 17.80 -3.36
CA LYS A 112 7.55 17.32 -2.10
C LYS A 112 6.62 16.17 -2.44
N TRP A 113 7.02 14.97 -2.06
CA TRP A 113 6.30 13.73 -2.42
C TRP A 113 4.82 13.79 -2.02
N PHE A 114 4.48 14.46 -0.92
CA PHE A 114 3.12 14.63 -0.41
C PHE A 114 2.30 15.71 -1.14
N LYS A 115 2.88 16.43 -2.10
CA LYS A 115 2.19 17.37 -3.00
C LYS A 115 2.19 16.89 -4.45
N ASP A 116 2.80 15.74 -4.71
CA ASP A 116 2.94 15.17 -6.04
C ASP A 116 1.68 14.34 -6.39
N PRO A 117 0.88 14.74 -7.40
CA PRO A 117 -0.35 14.04 -7.75
C PRO A 117 -0.15 12.57 -8.09
N ASP A 118 0.92 12.23 -8.82
CA ASP A 118 1.21 10.86 -9.26
C ASP A 118 1.54 9.96 -8.05
N VAL A 119 2.29 10.52 -7.10
CA VAL A 119 2.63 9.83 -5.84
C VAL A 119 1.38 9.63 -4.99
N ILE A 120 0.56 10.67 -4.85
CA ILE A 120 -0.69 10.61 -4.08
C ILE A 120 -1.66 9.58 -4.68
N GLU A 121 -1.79 9.54 -6.01
CA GLU A 121 -2.60 8.56 -6.72
C GLU A 121 -2.11 7.14 -6.42
N LYS A 122 -0.80 6.88 -6.59
CA LYS A 122 -0.21 5.57 -6.32
C LYS A 122 -0.39 5.13 -4.86
N MET A 123 -0.25 6.06 -3.92
CA MET A 123 -0.50 5.78 -2.50
C MET A 123 -1.95 5.38 -2.23
N ARG A 124 -2.90 6.02 -2.92
CA ARG A 124 -4.34 5.70 -2.80
C ARG A 124 -4.63 4.31 -3.37
N GLU A 125 -4.04 3.97 -4.50
CA GLU A 125 -4.14 2.62 -5.09
C GLU A 125 -3.61 1.56 -4.12
N ASN A 126 -2.38 1.74 -3.63
CA ASN A 126 -1.75 0.82 -2.69
C ASN A 126 -2.57 0.67 -1.41
N LEU A 127 -3.09 1.77 -0.85
CA LEU A 127 -3.98 1.74 0.32
C LEU A 127 -5.25 0.93 0.04
N SER A 128 -5.90 1.19 -1.10
CA SER A 128 -7.15 0.52 -1.49
C SER A 128 -6.94 -0.99 -1.68
N HIS A 129 -5.87 -1.38 -2.40
CA HIS A 129 -5.51 -2.78 -2.60
C HIS A 129 -5.17 -3.48 -1.29
N PHE A 130 -4.36 -2.84 -0.45
CA PHE A 130 -3.98 -3.37 0.86
C PHE A 130 -5.21 -3.58 1.75
N LYS A 131 -6.05 -2.56 1.91
CA LYS A 131 -7.26 -2.61 2.74
C LYS A 131 -8.21 -3.72 2.32
N ARG A 132 -8.57 -3.77 1.03
CA ARG A 132 -9.51 -4.79 0.55
C ARG A 132 -8.95 -6.20 0.74
N PHE A 133 -7.65 -6.36 0.51
CA PHE A 133 -6.99 -7.64 0.65
C PHE A 133 -6.86 -8.07 2.13
N SER A 134 -6.57 -7.14 3.05
CA SER A 134 -6.54 -7.41 4.49
C SER A 134 -7.91 -7.77 5.05
N GLU A 135 -8.96 -7.04 4.66
CA GLU A 135 -10.34 -7.33 5.08
C GLU A 135 -10.81 -8.72 4.62
N THR A 136 -10.39 -9.12 3.42
CA THR A 136 -10.68 -10.46 2.87
C THR A 136 -10.04 -11.56 3.68
N ASN A 137 -8.75 -11.38 4.00
CA ASN A 137 -7.92 -12.42 4.58
C ASN A 137 -7.79 -12.23 6.11
N LYS A 138 -8.70 -11.49 6.74
CA LYS A 138 -8.65 -11.17 8.19
C LYS A 138 -8.65 -12.40 9.10
N ASN A 139 -9.20 -13.51 8.63
CA ASN A 139 -9.27 -14.78 9.37
C ASN A 139 -8.14 -15.75 8.98
N GLU A 140 -7.29 -15.39 8.01
CA GLU A 140 -6.17 -16.21 7.57
C GLU A 140 -4.99 -15.99 8.52
N LYS A 141 -4.81 -16.91 9.47
CA LYS A 141 -3.79 -16.79 10.53
C LYS A 141 -2.37 -16.82 10.00
N SER A 142 -2.14 -17.43 8.83
CA SER A 142 -0.81 -17.50 8.21
C SER A 142 -0.34 -16.19 7.58
N ILE A 143 -1.22 -15.19 7.47
CA ILE A 143 -0.93 -13.88 6.87
C ILE A 143 -1.12 -12.78 7.91
N ARG A 144 -0.07 -11.96 8.10
CA ARG A 144 -0.15 -10.74 8.91
C ARG A 144 -0.19 -9.49 8.05
N PHE A 145 -0.96 -8.52 8.51
CA PHE A 145 -1.10 -7.20 7.89
C PHE A 145 -0.61 -6.15 8.87
N ILE A 146 0.30 -5.29 8.42
CA ILE A 146 0.88 -4.22 9.25
C ILE A 146 1.11 -2.95 8.44
N ILE A 147 1.31 -1.85 9.15
CA ILE A 147 1.75 -0.57 8.63
C ILE A 147 3.09 -0.22 9.28
N SER A 148 4.05 0.26 8.49
CA SER A 148 5.35 0.70 9.02
C SER A 148 5.95 1.80 8.15
N THR A 149 7.15 2.24 8.49
CA THR A 149 7.90 3.28 7.78
C THR A 149 9.28 2.74 7.43
N ILE A 150 9.53 2.48 6.14
CA ILE A 150 10.81 1.95 5.64
C ILE A 150 11.24 2.84 4.48
N SER A 151 12.23 3.70 4.70
CA SER A 151 12.66 4.65 3.69
C SER A 151 13.16 3.93 2.44
N ASN A 152 12.58 4.29 1.28
CA ASN A 152 13.02 3.80 -0.01
C ASN A 152 12.91 4.91 -1.06
N PRO A 153 14.01 5.60 -1.41
CA PRO A 153 13.97 6.74 -2.31
C PRO A 153 13.62 6.37 -3.77
N SER A 154 13.71 5.08 -4.13
CA SER A 154 13.32 4.59 -5.47
C SER A 154 11.82 4.38 -5.64
N ILE A 155 11.04 4.48 -4.55
CA ILE A 155 9.59 4.27 -4.54
C ILE A 155 8.98 5.40 -3.71
N PRO A 156 8.65 6.57 -4.29
CA PRO A 156 8.08 7.66 -3.51
C PRO A 156 6.67 7.34 -2.97
N GLY A 157 6.37 7.84 -1.77
CA GLY A 157 5.05 7.78 -1.13
C GLY A 157 4.88 6.54 -0.27
N SER A 158 4.27 5.49 -0.83
CA SER A 158 4.07 4.22 -0.14
C SER A 158 4.13 3.03 -1.09
N SER A 159 4.35 1.85 -0.52
CA SER A 159 4.32 0.58 -1.23
C SER A 159 3.85 -0.55 -0.30
N ILE A 160 3.46 -1.68 -0.89
CA ILE A 160 3.18 -2.91 -0.14
C ILE A 160 4.41 -3.80 -0.25
N TYR A 161 5.03 -4.09 0.88
CA TYR A 161 6.15 -5.01 0.98
C TYR A 161 5.63 -6.38 1.38
N LEU A 162 6.17 -7.43 0.77
CA LEU A 162 5.89 -8.81 1.11
C LEU A 162 7.12 -9.42 1.77
N TYR A 163 6.91 -9.96 2.96
CA TYR A 163 7.87 -10.81 3.64
C TYR A 163 7.32 -12.24 3.67
N GLU A 164 8.18 -13.21 3.37
CA GLU A 164 7.87 -14.63 3.43
C GLU A 164 8.88 -15.31 4.33
N ASN A 165 8.39 -16.06 5.33
CA ASN A 165 9.22 -16.74 6.32
C ASN A 165 10.32 -15.84 6.91
N GLY A 166 9.92 -14.63 7.32
CA GLY A 166 10.79 -13.61 7.91
C GLY A 166 11.72 -12.86 6.94
N LYS A 167 11.67 -13.11 5.62
CA LYS A 167 12.55 -12.47 4.62
C LYS A 167 11.76 -11.58 3.67
N LEU A 168 12.27 -10.39 3.38
CA LEU A 168 11.72 -9.50 2.36
C LEU A 168 11.89 -10.13 0.97
N THR A 169 10.79 -10.38 0.26
CA THR A 169 10.80 -11.00 -1.07
C THR A 169 10.32 -10.07 -2.18
N ASP A 170 9.51 -9.06 -1.85
CA ASP A 170 9.03 -8.07 -2.81
C ASP A 170 8.80 -6.71 -2.13
N THR A 171 9.23 -5.64 -2.79
CA THR A 171 9.08 -4.25 -2.33
C THR A 171 7.95 -3.50 -3.04
N LYS A 172 7.35 -4.10 -4.08
CA LYS A 172 6.27 -3.54 -4.91
C LYS A 172 5.14 -4.56 -5.07
N PHE A 173 4.92 -5.39 -4.05
CA PHE A 173 3.95 -6.46 -4.10
C PHE A 173 2.55 -5.92 -4.45
N GLN A 174 1.89 -6.58 -5.38
CA GLN A 174 0.51 -6.28 -5.76
C GLN A 174 -0.37 -7.47 -5.37
N PRO A 175 -1.24 -7.32 -4.36
CA PRO A 175 -2.19 -8.37 -4.03
C PRO A 175 -3.15 -8.66 -5.19
N VAL A 176 -3.55 -9.91 -5.32
CA VAL A 176 -4.54 -10.30 -6.33
C VAL A 176 -5.88 -9.63 -6.06
N SER A 177 -6.47 -9.06 -7.10
CA SER A 177 -7.82 -8.50 -7.08
C SER A 177 -8.86 -9.51 -7.54
N LYS A 178 -10.14 -9.19 -7.30
CA LYS A 178 -11.26 -9.95 -7.84
C LYS A 178 -11.10 -10.08 -9.37
N PRO A 179 -11.11 -11.30 -9.93
CA PRO A 179 -11.08 -11.45 -11.37
C PRO A 179 -12.41 -10.98 -12.02
N PRO A 180 -12.42 -10.73 -13.33
CA PRO A 180 -13.65 -10.58 -14.08
C PRO A 180 -14.53 -11.84 -14.04
N LEU A 181 -15.76 -11.75 -14.52
CA LEU A 181 -16.62 -12.93 -14.70
C LEU A 181 -16.00 -13.89 -15.73
N PRO A 182 -16.09 -15.21 -15.53
CA PRO A 182 -15.57 -16.15 -16.51
C PRO A 182 -16.49 -16.16 -17.73
N VAL A 183 -15.97 -16.51 -18.89
CA VAL A 183 -16.76 -16.57 -20.13
C VAL A 183 -17.22 -18.01 -20.34
N VAL A 184 -18.53 -18.24 -20.43
CA VAL A 184 -19.07 -19.53 -20.84
C VAL A 184 -18.78 -19.72 -22.32
N LYS A 185 -17.93 -20.70 -22.67
CA LYS A 185 -17.59 -21.00 -24.07
C LYS A 185 -18.69 -21.81 -24.74
N HIS A 186 -19.07 -22.94 -24.13
CA HIS A 186 -20.13 -23.81 -24.62
C HIS A 186 -20.64 -24.74 -23.53
N VAL A 187 -21.89 -25.17 -23.71
CA VAL A 187 -22.53 -26.21 -22.91
C VAL A 187 -22.85 -27.37 -23.85
N LEU A 188 -22.17 -28.49 -23.69
CA LEU A 188 -22.28 -29.66 -24.57
C LEU A 188 -22.61 -30.90 -23.74
N GLY A 189 -23.84 -31.41 -23.88
CA GLY A 189 -24.31 -32.58 -23.15
C GLY A 189 -24.24 -32.38 -21.64
N GLN A 190 -23.32 -33.10 -20.99
CA GLN A 190 -23.08 -33.06 -19.54
C GLN A 190 -21.89 -32.18 -19.14
N ASN A 191 -21.35 -31.39 -20.09
CA ASN A 191 -20.14 -30.62 -19.88
C ASN A 191 -20.37 -29.11 -20.08
N VAL A 192 -19.75 -28.30 -19.21
CA VAL A 192 -19.71 -26.84 -19.33
C VAL A 192 -18.26 -26.40 -19.43
N SER A 193 -17.93 -25.70 -20.51
CA SER A 193 -16.59 -25.15 -20.72
C SER A 193 -16.57 -23.67 -20.40
N LEU A 194 -15.66 -23.26 -19.51
CA LEU A 194 -15.47 -21.91 -19.02
C LEU A 194 -14.08 -21.41 -19.42
N LYS A 195 -14.00 -20.12 -19.75
CA LYS A 195 -12.74 -19.37 -19.80
C LYS A 195 -12.61 -18.54 -18.53
N LEU A 196 -11.77 -18.99 -17.62
CA LEU A 196 -11.38 -18.25 -16.42
C LEU A 196 -10.52 -17.05 -16.81
N GLN A 197 -10.62 -15.96 -16.05
CA GLN A 197 -9.90 -14.73 -16.35
C GLN A 197 -8.89 -14.42 -15.25
N LYS A 198 -7.70 -13.95 -15.63
CA LYS A 198 -6.67 -13.50 -14.68
C LYS A 198 -7.15 -12.30 -13.87
N SER A 199 -6.46 -12.08 -12.75
CA SER A 199 -6.68 -10.90 -11.93
C SER A 199 -6.15 -9.65 -12.65
N PRO A 200 -6.85 -8.50 -12.59
CA PRO A 200 -6.31 -7.23 -13.06
C PRO A 200 -5.06 -6.77 -12.30
N THR A 201 -4.85 -7.26 -11.06
CA THR A 201 -3.70 -6.91 -10.22
C THR A 201 -3.07 -8.17 -9.65
N GLY A 202 -1.76 -8.11 -9.41
CA GLY A 202 -1.02 -9.24 -8.83
C GLY A 202 -0.89 -10.43 -9.77
N GLU A 203 -0.04 -11.37 -9.37
CA GLU A 203 0.21 -12.58 -10.14
C GLU A 203 -0.83 -13.66 -9.80
N THR A 204 -1.46 -14.20 -10.84
CA THR A 204 -2.39 -15.34 -10.72
C THR A 204 -1.57 -16.63 -10.72
N VAL A 205 -1.56 -17.36 -9.61
CA VAL A 205 -0.85 -18.65 -9.50
C VAL A 205 -1.74 -19.80 -9.96
N LYS A 206 -2.98 -19.83 -9.48
CA LYS A 206 -3.98 -20.83 -9.87
C LYS A 206 -5.40 -20.32 -9.67
N TYR A 207 -6.35 -21.06 -10.20
CA TYR A 207 -7.76 -20.85 -10.02
C TYR A 207 -8.33 -21.92 -9.10
N ARG A 208 -9.33 -21.54 -8.31
CA ARG A 208 -10.21 -22.47 -7.60
C ARG A 208 -11.63 -22.26 -8.10
N VAL A 209 -12.18 -23.29 -8.73
CA VAL A 209 -13.56 -23.34 -9.19
C VAL A 209 -14.35 -24.17 -8.21
N GLU A 210 -15.51 -23.66 -7.84
CA GLU A 210 -16.44 -24.32 -6.93
C GLU A 210 -17.82 -24.33 -7.59
N TYR A 211 -18.50 -25.47 -7.57
CA TYR A 211 -19.84 -25.56 -8.13
C TYR A 211 -20.74 -26.43 -7.29
N LYS A 212 -22.03 -26.15 -7.34
CA LYS A 212 -23.06 -26.98 -6.73
C LYS A 212 -24.34 -26.98 -7.55
N GLN A 213 -25.08 -28.07 -7.47
CA GLN A 213 -26.38 -28.18 -8.11
C GLN A 213 -27.42 -27.37 -7.33
N LEU A 214 -28.28 -26.62 -8.01
CA LEU A 214 -29.45 -25.98 -7.41
C LEU A 214 -30.58 -27.01 -7.28
N LYS A 215 -31.00 -27.32 -6.04
CA LYS A 215 -32.22 -28.09 -5.77
C LYS A 215 -33.36 -27.15 -5.36
N ALA A 216 -34.58 -27.48 -5.81
CA ALA A 216 -35.77 -26.66 -5.57
C ALA A 216 -36.19 -26.63 -4.08
N ASP A 217 -35.89 -27.67 -3.31
CA ASP A 217 -36.25 -27.79 -1.89
C ASP A 217 -35.24 -28.69 -1.16
N SER A 218 -34.26 -28.13 -0.45
CA SER A 218 -33.58 -28.86 0.62
C SER A 218 -32.94 -27.90 1.61
N GLY A 219 -33.45 -27.88 2.84
CA GLY A 219 -32.86 -27.19 4.00
C GLY A 219 -31.60 -27.84 4.56
N ALA A 220 -30.87 -28.63 3.75
CA ALA A 220 -29.59 -29.21 4.12
C ALA A 220 -28.46 -28.39 3.49
N GLU A 221 -27.41 -28.08 4.26
CA GLU A 221 -26.22 -27.39 3.77
C GLU A 221 -25.55 -28.20 2.66
N GLU A 222 -25.73 -27.78 1.41
CA GLU A 222 -25.09 -28.42 0.26
C GLU A 222 -23.59 -28.09 0.22
N HIS A 223 -22.76 -29.14 0.17
CA HIS A 223 -21.32 -29.01 -0.02
C HIS A 223 -20.98 -28.59 -1.46
N TRP A 224 -20.13 -27.58 -1.58
CA TRP A 224 -19.54 -27.19 -2.86
C TRP A 224 -18.54 -28.25 -3.33
N VAL A 225 -18.62 -28.66 -4.59
CA VAL A 225 -17.54 -29.41 -5.23
C VAL A 225 -16.43 -28.41 -5.57
N VAL A 226 -15.19 -28.72 -5.19
CA VAL A 226 -14.04 -27.81 -5.31
C VAL A 226 -12.98 -28.42 -6.21
N THR A 227 -12.54 -27.67 -7.21
CA THR A 227 -11.47 -28.06 -8.13
C THR A 227 -10.46 -26.92 -8.28
N ASP A 228 -9.17 -27.23 -8.11
CA ASP A 228 -8.08 -26.31 -8.39
C ASP A 228 -7.52 -26.59 -9.79
N THR A 229 -7.20 -25.55 -10.56
CA THR A 229 -6.58 -25.66 -11.88
C THR A 229 -5.60 -24.50 -12.13
N ALA A 230 -4.55 -24.75 -12.90
CA ALA A 230 -3.68 -23.69 -13.43
C ALA A 230 -4.15 -23.17 -14.79
N ASP A 231 -5.03 -23.92 -15.47
CA ASP A 231 -5.49 -23.61 -16.82
C ASP A 231 -6.63 -22.58 -16.81
N GLU A 232 -6.56 -21.63 -17.74
CA GLU A 232 -7.65 -20.68 -17.99
C GLU A 232 -8.86 -21.36 -18.63
N ASP A 233 -8.62 -22.40 -19.42
CA ASP A 233 -9.67 -23.19 -20.05
C ASP A 233 -10.05 -24.35 -19.13
N PHE A 234 -11.21 -24.23 -18.51
CA PHE A 234 -11.70 -25.16 -17.51
C PHE A 234 -13.00 -25.82 -17.97
N SER A 235 -13.07 -27.15 -17.85
CA SER A 235 -14.27 -27.91 -18.17
C SER A 235 -14.84 -28.57 -16.93
N LEU A 236 -16.09 -28.26 -16.62
CA LEU A 236 -16.92 -29.03 -15.71
C LEU A 236 -17.46 -30.23 -16.47
N THR A 237 -17.22 -31.43 -15.95
CA THR A 237 -17.70 -32.68 -16.55
C THR A 237 -18.71 -33.37 -15.64
N GLU A 238 -19.45 -34.34 -16.17
CA GLU A 238 -20.35 -35.21 -15.42
C GLU A 238 -21.53 -34.46 -14.75
N LEU A 239 -21.96 -33.34 -15.34
CA LEU A 239 -23.14 -32.62 -14.86
C LEU A 239 -24.42 -33.36 -15.21
N VAL A 240 -25.39 -33.34 -14.31
CA VAL A 240 -26.70 -33.98 -14.51
C VAL A 240 -27.52 -33.14 -15.49
N SER A 241 -27.93 -33.76 -16.60
CA SER A 241 -28.72 -33.11 -17.64
C SER A 241 -30.06 -32.58 -17.09
N GLY A 242 -30.45 -31.38 -17.53
CA GLY A 242 -31.69 -30.71 -17.10
C GLY A 242 -31.66 -30.13 -15.69
N LYS A 243 -30.49 -30.08 -15.03
CA LYS A 243 -30.32 -29.44 -13.71
C LYS A 243 -29.58 -28.10 -13.83
N GLN A 244 -29.91 -27.18 -12.92
CA GLN A 244 -29.21 -25.91 -12.80
C GLN A 244 -28.07 -26.03 -11.80
N TYR A 245 -26.99 -25.31 -12.06
CA TYR A 245 -25.80 -25.28 -11.21
C TYR A 245 -25.45 -23.83 -10.92
N LEU A 246 -25.03 -23.58 -9.68
CA LEU A 246 -24.35 -22.35 -9.33
C LEU A 246 -22.85 -22.63 -9.39
N ILE A 247 -22.14 -21.89 -10.23
CA ILE A 247 -20.69 -22.01 -10.34
C ILE A 247 -20.09 -20.73 -9.79
N ARG A 248 -18.98 -20.86 -9.08
CA ARG A 248 -18.24 -19.73 -8.58
C ARG A 248 -16.75 -20.00 -8.69
N TYR A 249 -15.94 -18.98 -9.00
CA TYR A 249 -14.49 -19.16 -9.00
C TYR A 249 -13.74 -18.00 -8.35
N ARG A 250 -12.54 -18.30 -7.85
CA ARG A 250 -11.62 -17.35 -7.26
C ARG A 250 -10.19 -17.60 -7.75
N ILE A 251 -9.37 -16.56 -7.66
CA ILE A 251 -7.93 -16.65 -7.91
C ILE A 251 -7.19 -16.92 -6.61
N LEU A 252 -6.17 -17.76 -6.70
CA LEU A 252 -5.19 -17.93 -5.64
C LEU A 252 -3.90 -17.25 -6.14
N GLY A 253 -3.48 -16.23 -5.41
CA GLY A 253 -2.23 -15.53 -5.65
C GLY A 253 -1.07 -16.24 -4.95
N LYS A 254 0.10 -15.60 -4.97
CA LYS A 254 1.27 -16.06 -4.22
C LYS A 254 0.99 -16.17 -2.71
N VAL A 255 0.20 -15.25 -2.19
CA VAL A 255 -0.29 -15.22 -0.80
C VAL A 255 -1.77 -14.88 -0.79
N GLY A 256 -2.53 -15.55 0.08
CA GLY A 256 -3.97 -15.34 0.29
C GLY A 256 -4.85 -15.46 -0.96
N PHE A 257 -6.09 -14.96 -0.85
CA PHE A 257 -7.07 -14.97 -1.94
C PHE A 257 -7.92 -13.68 -1.92
N PRO A 258 -8.57 -13.28 -3.04
CA PRO A 258 -9.37 -12.06 -3.11
C PRO A 258 -10.80 -12.23 -2.55
N GLN A 259 -11.43 -11.13 -2.15
CA GLN A 259 -12.68 -11.07 -1.37
C GLN A 259 -13.86 -11.79 -1.98
N ASN A 260 -13.93 -11.80 -3.31
CA ASN A 260 -15.18 -12.03 -4.00
C ASN A 260 -15.04 -13.15 -5.00
N ILE A 261 -15.95 -14.09 -4.86
CA ILE A 261 -16.14 -15.20 -5.77
C ILE A 261 -16.99 -14.69 -6.94
N CYS A 262 -16.61 -15.02 -8.17
CA CYS A 262 -17.37 -14.67 -9.36
C CYS A 262 -18.40 -15.75 -9.64
N TYR A 263 -19.68 -15.40 -9.64
CA TYR A 263 -20.78 -16.33 -9.91
C TYR A 263 -21.05 -16.43 -11.41
N VAL A 264 -21.41 -17.64 -11.84
CA VAL A 264 -21.91 -17.98 -13.17
C VAL A 264 -23.23 -18.71 -12.99
#